data_AF-A0A6L5QW45-F1
#
_entry.id   AF-A0A6L5QW45-F1
#
_cell.length_a   1.000
_cell.length_b   1.000
_cell.length_c   1.000
_cell.angle_alpha   90.00
_cell.angle_beta   90.00
_cell.angle_gamma   90.00
#
_symmetry.space_group_name_H-M   'P 1'
#
loop_
_entity.id
_entity.type
_entity.pdbx_description
1 polymer ?
#
loop_
_entity_poly.entity_id
_entity_poly.type
_entity_poly.pdbx_seq_one_letter_code
_entity_poly.pdbx_strand_id
1 'polypeptide(L)'
;MRKLSILLFFLLTACGVSKTSDSNSTDQIYDGHIKSIDEQLKAWNSETKQWLAVEDFWLAYAERNGGLTWGKGKQYPTYEQVEEFDTFLVQVEQGNCLMEFFHSRWRRANDVRRWDDKHNEYDGCPYVFE
;
A
#
# COMPACT_ATOMS: atom_id res chain seq x y z
N MET A 1 -34.58 64.58 -22.17
CA MET A 1 -35.69 63.84 -22.80
C MET A 1 -35.22 63.20 -24.09
N ARG A 2 -35.05 61.87 -24.12
CA ARG A 2 -35.27 61.01 -25.30
C ARG A 2 -35.35 59.56 -24.80
N LYS A 3 -36.49 58.95 -25.13
CA LYS A 3 -36.90 57.59 -24.80
C LYS A 3 -36.35 56.58 -25.82
N LEU A 4 -36.52 55.29 -25.48
CA LEU A 4 -36.58 54.11 -26.37
C LEU A 4 -35.21 53.61 -26.89
N SER A 5 -34.90 52.32 -26.95
CA SER A 5 -35.73 51.11 -26.95
C SER A 5 -34.98 49.93 -26.35
N ILE A 6 -35.77 49.06 -25.71
CA ILE A 6 -35.44 47.71 -25.27
C ILE A 6 -35.11 46.85 -26.49
N LEU A 7 -33.99 46.13 -26.43
CA LEU A 7 -33.76 44.91 -27.21
C LEU A 7 -33.20 43.86 -26.24
N LEU A 8 -34.13 43.04 -25.76
CA LEU A 8 -33.92 41.88 -24.91
C LEU A 8 -33.33 40.77 -25.79
N PHE A 9 -32.01 40.54 -25.73
CA PHE A 9 -31.41 39.33 -26.28
C PHE A 9 -31.24 38.32 -25.15
N PHE A 10 -32.23 37.43 -25.01
CA PHE A 10 -32.09 36.20 -24.22
C PHE A 10 -31.20 35.23 -25.02
N LEU A 11 -29.90 35.28 -24.78
CA LEU A 11 -29.01 34.17 -25.15
C LEU A 11 -29.09 33.13 -24.04
N LEU A 12 -29.87 32.07 -24.29
CA LEU A 12 -29.77 30.80 -23.59
C LEU A 12 -28.41 30.19 -23.93
N THR A 13 -27.38 30.59 -23.19
CA THR A 13 -26.11 29.85 -23.17
C THR A 13 -26.32 28.65 -22.27
N ALA A 14 -26.69 27.52 -22.87
CA ALA A 14 -26.61 26.24 -22.19
C ALA A 14 -25.15 26.02 -21.79
N CYS A 15 -24.82 26.22 -20.51
CA CYS A 15 -23.59 25.68 -19.93
C CYS A 15 -23.72 24.16 -19.93
N GLY A 16 -23.34 23.54 -21.05
CA GLY A 16 -23.02 22.13 -21.08
C GLY A 16 -21.87 21.89 -20.12
N VAL A 17 -22.19 21.40 -18.92
CA VAL A 17 -21.18 20.81 -18.04
C VAL A 17 -20.78 19.49 -18.67
N SER A 18 -19.80 19.55 -19.57
CA SER A 18 -19.04 18.37 -19.95
C SER A 18 -18.17 18.01 -18.75
N LYS A 19 -18.64 17.10 -17.91
CA LYS A 19 -17.75 16.31 -17.05
C LYS A 19 -17.01 15.34 -17.97
N THR A 20 -15.92 15.81 -18.57
CA THR A 20 -14.87 14.91 -19.02
C THR A 20 -14.26 14.30 -17.77
N SER A 21 -14.77 13.12 -17.40
CA SER A 21 -14.09 12.20 -16.51
C SER A 21 -12.91 11.61 -17.26
N ASP A 22 -11.90 12.44 -17.52
CA ASP A 22 -10.57 11.92 -17.86
C ASP A 22 -10.03 11.32 -16.56
N SER A 23 -10.26 10.02 -16.37
CA SER A 23 -9.53 9.21 -15.40
C SER A 23 -8.09 9.07 -15.90
N ASN A 24 -7.37 10.19 -15.90
CA ASN A 24 -5.92 10.19 -15.97
C ASN A 24 -5.44 9.85 -14.55
N SER A 25 -5.64 8.59 -14.15
CA SER A 25 -5.01 8.06 -12.94
C SER A 25 -3.52 8.04 -13.22
N THR A 26 -2.83 9.14 -12.91
CA THR A 26 -1.41 9.06 -12.60
C THR A 26 -1.31 8.01 -11.51
N ASP A 27 -0.85 6.81 -11.87
CA ASP A 27 -0.50 5.74 -10.94
C ASP A 27 0.46 6.36 -9.93
N GLN A 28 -0.07 6.77 -8.78
CA GLN A 28 0.73 7.45 -7.78
C GLN A 28 1.61 6.38 -7.17
N ILE A 29 2.93 6.51 -7.35
CA ILE A 29 3.89 5.61 -6.72
C ILE A 29 4.02 6.01 -5.24
N TYR A 30 3.77 5.08 -4.34
CA TYR A 30 3.87 5.24 -2.89
C TYR A 30 4.65 4.07 -2.26
N ASP A 31 5.04 4.18 -0.99
CA ASP A 31 5.80 3.12 -0.29
C ASP A 31 5.00 1.81 -0.24
N GLY A 32 5.61 0.71 -0.66
CA GLY A 32 4.93 -0.59 -0.75
C GLY A 32 3.93 -0.69 -1.90
N HIS A 33 3.94 0.23 -2.86
CA HIS A 33 3.22 0.05 -4.12
C HIS A 33 3.78 -1.16 -4.88
N ILE A 34 2.93 -2.07 -5.38
CA ILE A 34 3.36 -3.28 -6.09
C ILE A 34 3.12 -3.17 -7.60
N LYS A 35 4.16 -3.47 -8.38
CA LYS A 35 4.09 -3.57 -9.84
C LYS A 35 4.81 -4.82 -10.35
N SER A 36 4.35 -5.36 -11.48
CA SER A 36 5.09 -6.39 -12.22
C SER A 36 6.16 -5.73 -13.11
N ILE A 37 7.41 -6.13 -12.92
CA ILE A 37 8.58 -5.68 -13.70
C ILE A 37 9.33 -6.95 -14.12
N ASP A 38 9.45 -7.18 -15.42
CA ASP A 38 10.04 -8.40 -15.99
C ASP A 38 9.38 -9.68 -15.42
N GLU A 39 8.04 -9.68 -15.39
CA GLU A 39 7.20 -10.78 -14.86
C GLU A 39 7.36 -11.06 -13.35
N GLN A 40 8.18 -10.29 -12.64
CA GLN A 40 8.35 -10.40 -11.20
C GLN A 40 7.61 -9.28 -10.48
N LEU A 41 6.90 -9.62 -9.40
CA LEU A 41 6.33 -8.60 -8.51
C LEU A 41 7.46 -7.89 -7.76
N LYS A 42 7.43 -6.56 -7.82
CA LYS A 42 8.35 -5.68 -7.09
C LYS A 42 7.55 -4.65 -6.31
N ALA A 43 8.07 -4.31 -5.14
CA ALA A 43 7.51 -3.27 -4.29
C ALA A 43 8.39 -2.01 -4.35
N TRP A 44 7.75 -0.84 -4.43
CA TRP A 44 8.45 0.43 -4.39
C TRP A 44 8.90 0.75 -2.96
N ASN A 45 10.21 0.90 -2.76
CA ASN A 45 10.78 1.45 -1.54
C ASN A 45 10.95 2.97 -1.71
N SER A 46 10.16 3.73 -0.96
CA SER A 46 10.17 5.19 -1.02
C SER A 46 11.41 5.83 -0.38
N GLU A 47 12.13 5.14 0.51
CA GLU A 47 13.36 5.63 1.13
C GLU A 47 14.52 5.58 0.14
N THR A 48 14.69 4.42 -0.52
CA THR A 48 15.78 4.22 -1.49
C THR A 48 15.42 4.64 -2.92
N LYS A 49 14.15 4.93 -3.19
CA LYS A 49 13.61 5.25 -4.53
C LYS A 49 13.89 4.13 -5.54
N GLN A 50 13.71 2.88 -5.11
CA GLN A 50 13.99 1.70 -5.91
C GLN A 50 12.83 0.70 -5.87
N TRP A 51 12.66 -0.02 -6.97
CA TRP A 51 11.82 -1.22 -7.01
C TRP A 51 12.64 -2.40 -6.49
N LEU A 52 12.19 -2.98 -5.38
CA LEU A 52 12.81 -4.14 -4.75
C LEU A 52 11.95 -5.38 -4.96
N ALA A 53 12.53 -6.58 -4.86
CA ALA A 53 11.70 -7.77 -4.66
C ALA A 53 10.83 -7.57 -3.41
N VAL A 54 9.64 -8.18 -3.39
CA VAL A 54 8.68 -7.94 -2.28
C VAL A 54 9.28 -8.33 -0.92
N GLU A 55 9.99 -9.46 -0.83
CA GLU A 55 10.69 -9.85 0.41
C GLU A 55 11.82 -8.88 0.77
N ASP A 56 12.59 -8.37 -0.20
CA ASP A 56 13.65 -7.38 0.07
C ASP A 56 13.06 -6.05 0.58
N PHE A 57 11.91 -5.64 0.06
CA PHE A 57 11.18 -4.49 0.58
C PHE A 57 10.76 -4.70 2.04
N TRP A 58 10.26 -5.89 2.38
CA TRP A 58 9.91 -6.26 3.75
C TRP A 58 11.10 -6.25 4.69
N LEU A 59 12.24 -6.82 4.28
CA LEU A 59 13.47 -6.81 5.06
C LEU A 59 13.97 -5.38 5.30
N ALA A 60 14.01 -4.57 4.23
CA ALA A 60 14.40 -3.17 4.35
C ALA A 60 13.44 -2.39 5.27
N TYR A 61 12.14 -2.74 5.28
CA TYR A 61 11.15 -2.12 6.15
C TYR A 61 11.37 -2.53 7.61
N ALA A 62 11.56 -3.82 7.87
CA ALA A 62 11.83 -4.37 9.19
C ALA A 62 13.05 -3.71 9.86
N GLU A 63 14.12 -3.47 9.09
CA GLU A 63 15.33 -2.78 9.56
C GLU A 63 15.08 -1.32 9.98
N ARG A 64 14.12 -0.62 9.37
CA ARG A 64 13.89 0.83 9.59
C ARG A 64 12.65 1.17 10.41
N ASN A 65 11.77 0.21 10.69
CA ASN A 65 10.48 0.45 11.35
C ASN A 65 10.63 0.93 12.81
N GLY A 66 11.74 0.56 13.46
CA GLY A 66 12.05 0.95 14.84
C GLY A 66 11.72 -0.11 15.90
N GLY A 67 10.97 -1.15 15.55
CA GLY A 67 10.80 -2.35 16.37
C GLY A 67 11.92 -3.39 16.17
N LEU A 68 11.97 -4.40 17.03
CA LEU A 68 12.90 -5.52 16.90
C LEU A 68 12.49 -6.41 15.71
N THR A 69 13.46 -6.80 14.90
CA THR A 69 13.25 -7.83 13.86
C THR A 69 13.67 -9.18 14.41
N TRP A 70 12.71 -10.07 14.63
CA TRP A 70 12.91 -11.42 15.20
C TRP A 70 13.44 -12.45 14.19
N GLY A 71 13.87 -12.00 13.01
CA GLY A 71 14.39 -12.83 11.93
C GLY A 71 13.28 -13.58 11.19
N LYS A 72 13.62 -14.78 10.68
CA LYS A 72 12.74 -15.66 9.89
C LYS A 72 12.59 -17.02 10.54
N GLY A 73 11.38 -17.57 10.55
CA GLY A 73 11.16 -18.95 11.01
C GLY A 73 9.70 -19.37 11.07
N LYS A 74 9.45 -20.60 11.50
CA LYS A 74 8.10 -21.16 11.65
C LYS A 74 7.49 -20.91 13.03
N GLN A 75 8.34 -20.78 14.05
CA GLN A 75 7.91 -20.59 15.43
C GLN A 75 7.93 -19.10 15.76
N TYR A 76 6.78 -18.57 16.17
CA TYR A 76 6.69 -17.19 16.61
C TYR A 76 7.45 -16.97 17.92
N PRO A 77 8.07 -15.78 18.11
CA PRO A 77 8.56 -15.32 19.40
C PRO A 77 7.45 -15.36 20.47
N THR A 78 7.83 -15.56 21.73
CA THR A 78 6.84 -15.63 22.81
C THR A 78 6.27 -14.24 23.12
N TYR A 79 5.02 -14.19 23.57
CA TYR A 79 4.28 -12.93 23.72
C TYR A 79 4.84 -12.05 24.85
N GLU A 80 5.58 -12.64 25.78
CA GLU A 80 6.23 -11.94 26.89
C GLU A 80 7.48 -11.18 26.46
N GLN A 81 8.02 -11.45 25.27
CA GLN A 81 9.27 -10.88 24.79
C GLN A 81 9.07 -9.81 23.72
N VAL A 82 7.91 -9.79 23.08
CA VAL A 82 7.63 -8.94 21.92
C VAL A 82 7.05 -7.60 22.35
N GLU A 83 7.44 -6.55 21.65
CA GLU A 83 6.93 -5.20 21.82
C GLU A 83 6.10 -4.77 20.60
N GLU A 84 5.28 -3.74 20.76
CA GLU A 84 4.53 -3.18 19.64
C GLU A 84 5.48 -2.74 18.51
N PHE A 85 5.08 -3.03 17.28
CA PHE A 85 5.85 -2.81 16.04
C PHE A 85 7.05 -3.73 15.83
N ASP A 86 7.28 -4.73 16.70
CA ASP A 86 8.20 -5.81 16.39
C ASP A 86 7.78 -6.54 15.12
N THR A 87 8.75 -7.05 14.37
CA THR A 87 8.51 -7.76 13.11
C THR A 87 9.08 -9.16 13.14
N PHE A 88 8.44 -10.03 12.38
CA PHE A 88 8.88 -11.42 12.21
C PHE A 88 8.52 -11.91 10.82
N LEU A 89 9.47 -12.52 10.12
CA LEU A 89 9.22 -13.10 8.81
C LEU A 89 8.78 -14.56 9.02
N VAL A 90 7.47 -14.78 9.14
CA VAL A 90 6.94 -16.13 9.36
C VAL A 90 7.10 -16.95 8.08
N GLN A 91 7.53 -18.20 8.23
CA GLN A 91 7.64 -19.16 7.15
C GLN A 91 6.54 -20.21 7.27
N VAL A 92 5.68 -20.28 6.26
CA VAL A 92 4.69 -21.34 6.05
C VAL A 92 5.10 -22.23 4.87
N GLU A 93 4.30 -23.23 4.52
CA GLU A 93 4.62 -24.14 3.40
C GLU A 93 4.68 -23.40 2.06
N GLN A 94 3.78 -22.46 1.85
CA GLN A 94 3.61 -21.71 0.61
C GLN A 94 4.63 -20.59 0.44
N GLY A 95 5.33 -20.20 1.52
CA GLY A 95 6.30 -19.11 1.46
C GLY A 95 6.47 -18.34 2.76
N ASN A 96 7.04 -17.15 2.63
CA ASN A 96 7.25 -16.21 3.72
C ASN A 96 6.14 -15.15 3.76
N CYS A 97 5.90 -14.60 4.95
CA CYS A 97 5.12 -13.39 5.11
C CYS A 97 5.71 -12.52 6.21
N LEU A 98 5.79 -11.21 5.97
CA LEU A 98 6.18 -10.29 7.02
C LEU A 98 5.00 -10.07 7.99
N MET A 99 5.23 -10.41 9.25
CA MET A 99 4.32 -10.15 10.36
C MET A 99 4.82 -8.97 11.18
N GLU A 100 3.89 -8.25 11.78
CA GLU A 100 4.13 -7.14 12.70
C GLU A 100 3.26 -7.31 13.95
N PHE A 101 3.86 -7.19 15.12
CA PHE A 101 3.16 -7.28 16.40
C PHE A 101 2.44 -5.96 16.65
N PHE A 102 1.11 -5.97 16.59
CA PHE A 102 0.32 -4.75 16.68
C PHE A 102 -1.04 -4.99 17.34
N HIS A 103 -1.32 -4.19 18.38
CA HIS A 103 -2.44 -4.36 19.30
C HIS A 103 -2.44 -5.76 19.94
N SER A 104 -1.32 -6.11 20.57
CA SER A 104 -1.15 -7.33 21.38
C SER A 104 -1.27 -8.66 20.62
N ARG A 105 -1.06 -8.65 19.30
CA ARG A 105 -1.04 -9.87 18.48
C ARG A 105 -0.27 -9.67 17.18
N TRP A 106 0.21 -10.77 16.60
CA TRP A 106 0.80 -10.78 15.27
C TRP A 106 -0.26 -10.54 14.19
N ARG A 107 0.04 -9.62 13.28
CA ARG A 107 -0.75 -9.29 12.09
C ARG A 107 0.17 -9.32 10.87
N ARG A 108 -0.35 -9.49 9.65
CA ARG A 108 0.47 -9.25 8.46
C ARG A 108 0.88 -7.79 8.49
N ALA A 109 2.13 -7.47 8.17
CA ALA A 109 2.63 -6.09 8.19
C ALA A 109 1.75 -5.19 7.32
N ASN A 110 1.22 -5.69 6.20
CA ASN A 110 0.31 -4.93 5.35
C ASN A 110 -1.05 -4.60 6.03
N ASP A 111 -1.57 -5.45 6.93
CA ASP A 111 -2.80 -5.14 7.68
C ASP A 111 -2.59 -3.94 8.64
N VAL A 112 -1.34 -3.68 9.03
CA VAL A 112 -0.92 -2.55 9.89
C VAL A 112 -0.55 -1.34 9.04
N ARG A 113 0.29 -1.51 8.01
CA ARG A 113 0.92 -0.44 7.24
C ARG A 113 0.14 0.05 6.04
N ARG A 114 -0.83 -0.73 5.55
CA ARG A 114 -1.73 -0.34 4.45
C ARG A 114 -0.97 0.06 3.19
N TRP A 115 -0.05 -0.80 2.76
CA TRP A 115 0.59 -0.71 1.45
C TRP A 115 -0.38 -1.19 0.37
N ASP A 116 0.14 -1.66 -0.77
CA ASP A 116 -0.68 -2.31 -1.79
C ASP A 116 -1.27 -3.64 -1.29
N ASP A 117 -2.56 -3.88 -1.56
CA ASP A 117 -3.27 -5.10 -1.13
C ASP A 117 -2.63 -6.38 -1.66
N LYS A 118 -1.90 -6.33 -2.79
CA LYS A 118 -1.14 -7.47 -3.32
C LYS A 118 -0.10 -8.04 -2.36
N HIS A 119 0.33 -7.27 -1.34
CA HIS A 119 1.18 -7.83 -0.29
C HIS A 119 0.48 -8.97 0.48
N ASN A 120 -0.84 -8.90 0.66
CA ASN A 120 -1.60 -9.97 1.32
C ASN A 120 -1.77 -11.21 0.44
N GLU A 121 -1.58 -11.07 -0.87
CA GLU A 121 -1.68 -12.13 -1.88
C GLU A 121 -0.31 -12.74 -2.22
N TYR A 122 0.77 -12.12 -1.77
CA TYR A 122 2.13 -12.53 -2.10
C TYR A 122 2.63 -13.66 -1.20
N ASP A 123 3.14 -14.72 -1.84
CA ASP A 123 3.89 -15.80 -1.20
C ASP A 123 3.14 -16.48 -0.05
N GLY A 124 3.68 -16.50 1.17
CA GLY A 124 3.03 -17.15 2.32
C GLY A 124 1.89 -16.36 2.94
N CYS A 125 1.73 -15.06 2.64
CA CYS A 125 0.80 -14.16 3.33
C CYS A 125 -0.69 -14.54 3.30
N PRO A 126 -1.23 -15.18 2.25
CA PRO A 126 -2.61 -15.67 2.26
C PRO A 126 -2.86 -16.75 3.33
N TYR A 127 -1.83 -17.49 3.71
CA TYR A 127 -1.93 -18.77 4.43
C TYR A 127 -1.48 -18.71 5.91
N VAL A 128 -1.02 -17.56 6.40
CA VAL A 128 -0.43 -17.43 7.75
C VAL A 128 -1.40 -17.61 8.92
N PHE A 129 -2.70 -17.74 8.65
CA PHE A 129 -3.74 -17.93 9.65
C PHE A 129 -4.53 -19.23 9.46
N GLU A 130 -4.06 -20.12 8.60
CA GLU A 130 -4.66 -21.44 8.37
C GLU A 130 -4.24 -22.49 9.41
#